data_AF-A0AAI8V9Z5-F1
#
_entry.id   AF-A0AAI8V9Z5-F1
#
_cell.length_a   1.000
_cell.length_b   1.000
_cell.length_c   1.000
_cell.angle_alpha   90.00
_cell.angle_beta   90.00
_cell.angle_gamma   90.00
#
_symmetry.space_group_name_H-M   'P 1'
#
loop_
_entity.id
_entity.type
_entity.pdbx_description
1 polymer ?
#
loop_
_entity_poly.entity_id
_entity_poly.type
_entity_poly.pdbx_seq_one_letter_code
_entity_poly.pdbx_strand_id
1 'polypeptide(L)' 'MSHYQIQVLPISYNSGELLARYMKEVLGNDDFEIEGFLYNQWRVKVPNRLSESDVQDLKTKMRKHYATT' A
#
# COMPACT_ATOMS: atom_id res chain seq x y z
N MET A 1 -22.38 -12.99 -6.67
CA MET A 1 -21.86 -11.71 -7.18
C MET A 1 -20.80 -11.24 -6.20
N SER A 2 -19.50 -11.39 -6.52
CA SER A 2 -18.43 -10.86 -5.66
C SER A 2 -18.42 -9.34 -5.78
N HIS A 3 -18.75 -8.66 -4.68
CA HIS A 3 -18.52 -7.23 -4.56
C HIS A 3 -17.01 -7.00 -4.47
N TYR A 4 -16.37 -6.66 -5.59
CA TYR A 4 -15.00 -6.15 -5.58
C TYR A 4 -15.02 -4.79 -4.87
N GLN A 5 -14.73 -4.79 -3.58
CA GLN A 5 -14.68 -3.56 -2.77
C GLN A 5 -13.26 -3.01 -2.85
N ILE A 6 -13.05 -2.06 -3.75
CA ILE A 6 -11.78 -1.34 -3.89
C ILE A 6 -11.56 -0.47 -2.65
N GLN A 7 -10.41 -0.63 -2.00
CA GLN A 7 -9.98 0.19 -0.87
C GLN A 7 -8.80 1.07 -1.30
N VAL A 8 -8.82 2.36 -0.92
CA VAL A 8 -7.71 3.28 -1.16
C VAL A 8 -6.96 3.49 0.15
N LEU A 9 -5.68 3.14 0.17
CA LEU A 9 -4.78 3.29 1.30
C LEU A 9 -3.90 4.54 1.13
N PRO A 10 -3.92 5.48 2.08
CA PRO A 10 -2.93 6.55 2.14
C PRO A 10 -1.64 6.02 2.77
N ILE A 11 -0.53 6.12 2.04
CA ILE A 11 0.79 5.59 2.44
C ILE A 11 1.85 6.67 2.33
N SER A 12 2.49 7.02 3.45
CA SER A 12 3.66 7.91 3.46
C SER A 12 4.91 7.14 3.01
N TYR A 13 5.48 7.52 1.88
CA TYR A 13 6.67 6.88 1.32
C TYR A 13 7.45 7.84 0.39
N ASN A 14 8.78 7.73 0.35
CA ASN A 14 9.64 8.68 -0.39
C ASN A 14 9.59 8.53 -1.91
N SER A 15 9.32 7.33 -2.42
CA SER A 15 9.33 7.04 -3.85
C SER A 15 8.20 6.08 -4.21
N GLY A 16 7.47 6.41 -5.28
CA GLY A 16 6.39 5.56 -5.80
C GLY A 16 6.91 4.23 -6.36
N GLU A 17 8.13 4.22 -6.90
CA GLU A 17 8.79 3.01 -7.41
C GLU A 17 9.15 2.05 -6.28
N LEU A 18 9.80 2.58 -5.23
CA LEU A 18 10.14 1.77 -4.05
C LEU A 18 8.87 1.30 -3.32
N LEU A 19 7.84 2.15 -3.28
CA LEU A 19 6.53 1.78 -2.75
C LEU A 19 5.92 0.61 -3.55
N ALA A 20 5.91 0.67 -4.88
CA ALA A 20 5.38 -0.39 -5.72
C ALA A 20 6.12 -1.71 -5.49
N ARG A 21 7.46 -1.67 -5.47
CA ARG A 21 8.28 -2.85 -5.18
C ARG A 21 7.94 -3.46 -3.82
N TYR A 22 7.81 -2.62 -2.79
CA TYR A 22 7.50 -3.08 -1.44
C TYR A 22 6.08 -3.63 -1.31
N MET A 23 5.11 -2.97 -1.94
CA MET A 23 3.72 -3.45 -2.00
C MET A 23 3.64 -4.84 -2.63
N LYS A 24 4.38 -5.07 -3.71
CA LYS A 24 4.50 -6.38 -4.35
C LYS A 24 5.12 -7.43 -3.43
N GLU A 25 6.18 -7.09 -2.71
CA GLU A 25 6.83 -7.99 -1.74
C GLU A 25 5.90 -8.35 -0.57
N VAL A 26 5.11 -7.40 -0.06
CA VAL A 26 4.22 -7.63 1.09
C VAL A 26 2.93 -8.35 0.70
N LEU A 27 2.29 -7.96 -0.41
CA LEU A 27 1.05 -8.56 -0.87
C LEU A 27 1.27 -9.89 -1.62
N GLY A 28 2.49 -10.13 -2.11
CA GLY A 28 2.83 -11.32 -2.89
C GLY A 28 2.18 -11.37 -4.28
N ASN A 29 1.57 -10.26 -4.72
CA ASN A 29 0.93 -10.10 -6.02
C ASN A 29 1.01 -8.65 -6.51
N ASP A 30 0.62 -8.46 -7.77
CA ASP A 30 0.52 -7.15 -8.43
C ASP A 30 -0.92 -6.61 -8.41
N ASP A 31 -1.78 -7.13 -7.53
CA ASP A 31 -3.17 -6.72 -7.38
C ASP A 31 -3.25 -5.42 -6.54
N PHE A 32 -2.60 -4.37 -7.02
CA PHE A 32 -2.72 -3.01 -6.47
C PHE A 32 -2.39 -1.96 -7.55
N GLU A 33 -2.93 -0.76 -7.38
CA GLU A 33 -2.71 0.36 -8.30
C GLU A 33 -2.30 1.60 -7.49
N ILE A 34 -1.20 2.25 -7.87
CA ILE A 34 -0.80 3.54 -7.29
C ILE A 34 -1.49 4.64 -8.10
N GLU A 35 -2.52 5.27 -7.52
CA GLU A 35 -3.28 6.35 -8.20
C GLU A 35 -2.49 7.65 -8.31
N GLY A 36 -1.57 7.91 -7.39
CA GLY A 36 -0.77 9.13 -7.39
C GLY A 36 -0.33 9.58 -6.00
N PHE A 37 0.33 10.73 -5.95
CA PHE A 37 0.88 11.33 -4.75
C PHE A 37 0.16 12.63 -4.41
N LEU A 38 -0.42 12.70 -3.22
CA LEU A 38 -1.17 13.86 -2.74
C LEU A 38 -0.95 14.03 -1.23
N TYR A 39 -0.78 15.27 -0.76
CA TYR A 39 -0.56 15.59 0.67
C TYR A 39 0.56 14.76 1.32
N ASN A 40 1.69 14.60 0.64
CA ASN A 40 2.84 13.79 1.09
C ASN A 40 2.53 12.29 1.31
N GLN A 41 1.50 11.78 0.62
CA GLN A 41 1.07 10.40 0.71
C GLN A 41 0.76 9.84 -0.68
N TRP A 42 1.16 8.60 -0.91
CA TRP A 42 0.73 7.82 -2.06
C TRP A 42 -0.65 7.26 -1.80
N ARG A 43 -1.53 7.34 -2.80
CA ARG A 43 -2.85 6.72 -2.79
C ARG A 43 -2.75 5.39 -3.50
N VAL A 44 -2.94 4.30 -2.76
CA VAL A 44 -2.80 2.95 -3.29
C VAL A 44 -4.14 2.24 -3.24
N LYS A 45 -4.69 1.89 -4.40
CA LYS A 45 -5.87 1.05 -4.55
C LYS A 45 -5.49 -0.41 -4.38
N VAL A 46 -6.25 -1.12 -3.56
CA VAL A 46 -6.19 -2.57 -3.43
C VAL A 46 -7.58 -3.17 -3.69
N PRO A 47 -7.71 -4.24 -4.48
CA PRO A 47 -8.98 -4.84 -4.88
C PRO A 47 -9.59 -5.72 -3.78
N ASN A 48 -8.77 -6.21 -2.85
CA ASN A 48 -9.20 -6.95 -1.68
C ASN A 48 -9.24 -6.04 -0.46
N ARG A 49 -10.32 -6.17 0.33
CA ARG A 49 -10.45 -5.48 1.61
C ARG A 49 -9.43 -6.08 2.57
N LEU A 50 -8.29 -5.41 2.70
CA LEU A 50 -7.32 -5.73 3.74
C LEU A 50 -8.00 -5.50 5.10
N SER A 51 -7.81 -6.43 6.03
CA SER A 51 -8.28 -6.23 7.40
C SER A 51 -7.56 -5.02 8.01
N GLU A 52 -8.15 -4.41 9.03
CA GLU A 52 -7.50 -3.29 9.70
C GLU A 52 -6.13 -3.70 10.29
N SER A 53 -6.01 -4.94 10.76
CA SER A 53 -4.74 -5.55 11.16
C SER A 53 -3.74 -5.63 10.01
N ASP A 54 -4.15 -6.06 8.81
CA ASP A 54 -3.25 -6.14 7.65
C ASP A 54 -2.77 -4.76 7.22
N VAL A 55 -3.66 -3.76 7.27
CA VAL A 55 -3.31 -2.37 6.97
C VAL A 55 -2.33 -1.80 8.01
N GLN A 56 -2.52 -2.10 9.29
CA GLN A 56 -1.61 -1.67 10.35
C GLN A 56 -0.25 -2.38 10.25
N ASP A 57 -0.24 -3.66 9.93
CA ASP A 57 0.99 -4.42 9.69
C ASP A 57 1.73 -3.88 8.47
N LEU A 58 1.04 -3.62 7.35
CA LEU A 58 1.61 -2.98 6.16
C LEU A 58 2.25 -1.64 6.52
N LYS A 59 1.51 -0.76 7.21
CA LYS A 59 2.02 0.55 7.65
C LYS A 59 3.22 0.42 8.57
N THR A 60 3.21 -0.54 9.50
CA THR A 60 4.32 -0.79 10.44
C THR A 60 5.56 -1.28 9.70
N LYS A 61 5.39 -2.24 8.80
CA LYS A 61 6.44 -2.78 7.93
C LYS A 61 7.04 -1.68 7.05
N MET A 62 6.21 -0.84 6.45
CA MET A 62 6.65 0.31 5.65
C MET A 62 7.42 1.36 6.45
N ARG A 63 6.96 1.72 7.66
CA ARG A 63 7.69 2.67 8.52
C ARG A 63 9.06 2.13 8.92
N LYS A 64 9.15 0.82 9.22
CA LYS A 64 10.44 0.17 9.54
C LYS A 64 11.37 0.21 8.34
N HIS A 65 10.87 -0.12 7.15
CA HIS A 65 11.68 -0.12 5.93
C HIS A 65 12.15 1.29 5.54
N TYR A 66 11.27 2.28 5.69
CA TYR A 66 11.60 3.70 5.50
C TYR A 66 12.68 4.17 6.47
N ALA A 67 12.60 3.84 7.76
CA ALA A 67 13.59 4.28 8.75
C ALA A 67 15.00 3.71 8.49
N THR A 68 15.10 2.61 7.74
CA THR A 68 16.36 1.95 7.41
C THR A 68 16.93 2.30 6.04
N THR A 69 16.19 3.03 5.20
CA THR A 69 16.58 3.39 3.81
C THR A 69 16.81 4.89 3.68
#